data_AF-A0A7V2PV39-F1
#
_entry.id   AF-A0A7V2PV39-F1
#
_cell.length_a   1.000
_cell.length_b   1.000
_cell.length_c   1.000
_cell.angle_alpha   90.00
_cell.angle_beta   90.00
_cell.angle_gamma   90.00
#
_symmetry.space_group_name_H-M   'P 1'
#
loop_
_entity.id
_entity.type
_entity.pdbx_description
1 polymer ?
#
loop_
_entity_poly.entity_id
_entity_poly.type
_entity_poly.pdbx_seq_one_letter_code
_entity_poly.pdbx_strand_id
1 'polypeptide(L)'
;DPAGLRQPGQERDQCRTPMQWSSAPNAGFSPPNVPGTWLPISENYQTNNVESHLKDPSSLLILYKKLLKLRRKYPTLQIGDYQPVNGAPDHCYTYTRQTKNDIFLISLNFSNQQTLVELHPSQRGKCLLSTYLDRKGEIDLNHFYLRPNEGIIIACKSNKSKGSSE
;
A
#
# COMPACT_ATOMS: atom_id res chain seq x y z
N ASP A 1 0.88 29.81 20.83
CA ASP A 1 1.10 30.42 19.51
C ASP A 1 1.86 29.45 18.64
N PRO A 2 1.22 28.80 17.64
CA PRO A 2 1.86 27.79 16.80
C PRO A 2 3.06 28.40 16.08
N ALA A 3 4.21 27.76 16.22
CA ALA A 3 5.50 28.30 15.77
C ALA A 3 5.53 28.57 14.25
N GLY A 4 4.70 27.86 13.47
CA GLY A 4 4.63 27.98 12.02
C GLY A 4 4.21 29.34 11.48
N LEU A 5 3.30 30.04 12.17
CA LEU A 5 2.89 31.40 11.80
C LEU A 5 4.04 32.42 11.91
N ARG A 6 5.08 32.10 12.69
CA ARG A 6 6.23 32.98 12.94
C ARG A 6 7.50 32.54 12.20
N GLN A 7 7.54 31.30 11.69
CA GLN A 7 8.72 30.73 11.03
C GLN A 7 8.33 29.84 9.82
N PRO A 8 8.06 30.46 8.66
CA PRO A 8 7.71 29.74 7.44
C PRO A 8 8.83 28.77 7.03
N GLY A 9 8.49 27.50 6.79
CA GLY A 9 9.45 26.47 6.32
C GLY A 9 10.15 25.65 7.41
N GLN A 10 9.95 25.96 8.69
CA GLN A 10 10.41 25.17 9.84
C GLN A 10 9.25 24.58 10.67
N GLU A 11 8.04 24.54 10.14
CA GLU A 11 6.87 24.09 10.88
C GLU A 11 6.54 22.61 10.66
N ARG A 12 6.34 21.89 11.76
CA ARG A 12 5.79 20.52 11.74
C ARG A 12 4.26 20.49 11.74
N ASP A 13 3.64 21.67 11.68
CA ASP A 13 2.22 21.86 11.94
C ASP A 13 1.35 21.22 10.84
N GLN A 14 1.86 21.14 9.60
CA GLN A 14 1.23 20.38 8.51
C GLN A 14 0.98 18.90 8.86
N CYS A 15 1.87 18.27 9.64
CA CYS A 15 1.73 16.88 10.10
C CYS A 15 0.97 16.74 11.43
N ARG A 16 0.46 17.84 11.98
CA ARG A 16 -0.22 17.91 13.29
C ARG A 16 -1.64 18.46 13.21
N THR A 17 -2.12 18.71 12.00
CA THR A 17 -3.50 19.13 11.78
C THR A 17 -4.45 18.11 12.43
N PRO A 18 -5.60 18.55 12.96
CA PRO A 18 -6.54 17.66 13.63
C PRO A 18 -7.02 16.53 12.71
N MET A 19 -7.22 15.35 13.30
CA MET A 19 -7.69 14.17 12.57
C MET A 19 -9.09 14.41 11.99
N GLN A 20 -9.27 14.05 10.72
CA GLN A 20 -10.54 14.21 10.00
C GLN A 20 -11.40 12.94 10.16
N TRP A 21 -12.22 12.90 11.21
CA TRP A 21 -13.04 11.72 11.54
C TRP A 21 -14.31 11.61 10.68
N SER A 22 -14.98 12.74 10.42
CA SER A 22 -16.26 12.80 9.71
C SER A 22 -16.45 14.15 9.00
N SER A 23 -17.59 14.34 8.33
CA SER A 23 -18.01 15.62 7.74
C SER A 23 -18.67 16.59 8.73
N ALA A 24 -18.78 16.23 10.01
CA ALA A 24 -19.33 17.10 11.06
C ALA A 24 -18.42 18.32 11.32
N PRO A 25 -18.90 19.37 12.01
CA PRO A 25 -18.06 20.51 12.41
C PRO A 25 -16.75 20.07 13.07
N ASN A 26 -15.67 20.81 12.80
CA ASN A 26 -14.31 20.46 13.21
C ASN A 26 -13.86 19.06 12.75
N ALA A 27 -14.39 18.56 11.62
CA ALA A 27 -14.21 17.20 11.11
C ALA A 27 -14.54 16.08 12.13
N GLY A 28 -15.38 16.36 13.14
CA GLY A 28 -15.63 15.46 14.26
C GLY A 28 -14.47 15.31 15.26
N PHE A 29 -13.42 16.13 15.16
CA PHE A 29 -12.29 16.13 16.10
C PHE A 29 -12.65 16.75 17.46
N SER A 30 -13.53 17.75 17.46
CA SER A 30 -13.99 18.45 18.67
C SER A 30 -15.51 18.53 18.68
N PRO A 31 -16.14 18.68 19.85
CA PRO A 31 -17.58 18.87 19.95
C PRO A 31 -18.09 20.02 19.05
N PRO A 32 -19.32 19.95 18.51
CA PRO A 32 -19.84 20.94 17.57
C PRO A 32 -19.91 22.37 18.10
N ASN A 33 -19.98 22.54 19.42
CA ASN A 33 -20.03 23.84 20.09
C ASN A 33 -18.65 24.49 20.27
N VAL A 34 -17.56 23.82 19.93
CA VAL A 34 -16.21 24.39 19.94
C VAL A 34 -16.01 25.18 18.63
N PRO A 35 -15.67 26.48 18.69
CA PRO A 35 -15.63 27.33 17.50
C PRO A 35 -14.49 26.99 16.52
N GLY A 36 -13.45 26.32 16.99
CA GLY A 36 -12.33 25.90 16.15
C GLY A 36 -11.26 25.10 16.90
N THR A 37 -10.33 24.54 16.15
CA THR A 37 -9.21 23.74 16.64
C THR A 37 -7.92 24.55 16.75
N TRP A 38 -6.95 24.05 17.51
CA TRP A 38 -5.64 24.71 17.73
C TRP A 38 -4.78 24.84 16.46
N LEU A 39 -5.11 24.09 15.42
CA LEU A 39 -4.58 24.20 14.05
C LEU A 39 -5.75 24.09 13.05
N PRO A 40 -5.61 24.66 11.84
CA PRO A 40 -6.64 24.56 10.80
C PRO A 40 -6.82 23.12 10.33
N ILE A 41 -8.05 22.82 9.91
CA ILE A 41 -8.42 21.56 9.26
C ILE A 41 -8.47 21.80 7.75
N SER A 42 -8.06 20.80 6.95
CA SER A 42 -8.11 20.89 5.49
C SER A 42 -9.54 21.14 5.00
N GLU A 43 -9.69 22.02 4.01
CA GLU A 43 -11.00 22.41 3.44
C GLU A 43 -11.78 21.22 2.88
N ASN A 44 -11.09 20.15 2.47
CA ASN A 44 -11.71 18.96 1.89
C ASN A 44 -12.20 17.92 2.93
N TYR A 45 -12.18 18.20 4.23
CA TYR A 45 -12.53 17.22 5.27
C TYR A 45 -13.95 16.66 5.14
N GLN A 46 -14.86 17.38 4.48
CA GLN A 46 -16.23 16.93 4.27
C GLN A 46 -16.30 15.68 3.38
N THR A 47 -15.36 15.52 2.45
CA THR A 47 -15.30 14.38 1.53
C THR A 47 -14.11 13.45 1.81
N ASN A 48 -13.01 13.96 2.35
CA ASN A 48 -11.81 13.22 2.71
C ASN A 48 -11.72 13.01 4.23
N ASN A 49 -12.42 12.01 4.77
CA ASN A 49 -12.41 11.72 6.20
C ASN A 49 -12.52 10.21 6.45
N VAL A 50 -12.33 9.80 7.71
CA VAL A 50 -12.40 8.38 8.09
C VAL A 50 -13.76 7.77 7.76
N GLU A 51 -14.85 8.47 8.07
CA GLU A 51 -16.20 7.97 7.80
C GLU A 51 -16.45 7.71 6.31
N SER A 52 -16.07 8.64 5.43
CA SER A 52 -16.21 8.47 3.97
C SER A 52 -15.32 7.34 3.46
N HIS A 53 -14.06 7.27 3.93
CA HIS A 53 -13.13 6.21 3.54
C HIS A 53 -13.55 4.82 4.04
N LEU A 54 -14.28 4.72 5.15
CA LEU A 54 -14.84 3.46 5.63
C LEU A 54 -15.97 2.94 4.72
N LYS A 55 -16.71 3.84 4.07
CA LYS A 55 -17.82 3.52 3.17
C LYS A 55 -17.34 3.17 1.75
N ASP A 56 -16.21 3.71 1.32
CA ASP A 56 -15.62 3.44 0.01
C ASP A 56 -14.70 2.19 0.03
N PRO A 57 -15.06 1.08 -0.64
CA PRO A 57 -14.27 -0.15 -0.68
C PRO A 57 -12.95 -0.03 -1.45
N SER A 58 -12.77 1.05 -2.22
CA SER A 58 -11.57 1.38 -2.98
C SER A 58 -10.64 2.37 -2.27
N SER A 59 -11.02 2.85 -1.08
CA SER A 59 -10.29 3.90 -0.38
C SER A 59 -8.90 3.45 0.12
N LEU A 60 -8.04 4.44 0.32
CA LEU A 60 -6.71 4.23 0.92
C LEU A 60 -6.81 3.56 2.30
N LEU A 61 -7.82 3.90 3.10
CA LEU A 61 -8.03 3.28 4.42
C LEU A 61 -8.31 1.78 4.30
N ILE A 62 -9.11 1.38 3.31
CA ILE A 62 -9.40 -0.03 3.04
C ILE A 62 -8.15 -0.75 2.53
N LEU A 63 -7.34 -0.11 1.67
CA LEU A 63 -6.04 -0.64 1.24
C LEU A 63 -5.13 -0.90 2.45
N TYR A 64 -4.97 0.06 3.36
CA TYR A 64 -4.18 -0.09 4.58
C TYR A 64 -4.68 -1.23 5.48
N LYS A 65 -6.00 -1.33 5.70
CA LYS A 65 -6.59 -2.43 6.48
C LYS A 65 -6.31 -3.79 5.84
N LYS A 66 -6.42 -3.90 4.51
CA LYS A 66 -6.11 -5.14 3.78
C LYS A 66 -4.63 -5.49 3.84
N LEU A 67 -3.72 -4.51 3.70
CA LEU A 67 -2.28 -4.70 3.85
C LEU A 67 -1.91 -5.20 5.26
N LEU A 68 -2.45 -4.59 6.31
CA LEU A 68 -2.21 -5.03 7.69
C LEU A 68 -2.75 -6.44 7.95
N LYS A 69 -3.94 -6.76 7.44
CA LYS A 69 -4.49 -8.13 7.52
C LYS A 69 -3.60 -9.13 6.79
N LEU A 70 -3.10 -8.79 5.61
CA LEU A 70 -2.20 -9.63 4.83
C LEU A 70 -0.88 -9.87 5.56
N ARG A 71 -0.25 -8.79 6.07
CA ARG A 71 1.00 -8.85 6.84
C ARG A 71 0.84 -9.71 8.09
N ARG A 72 -0.27 -9.60 8.83
CA ARG A 72 -0.56 -10.45 10.00
C ARG A 72 -0.78 -11.91 9.63
N LYS A 73 -1.45 -12.18 8.51
CA LYS A 73 -1.77 -13.53 8.05
C LYS A 73 -0.53 -14.32 7.60
N TYR A 74 0.43 -13.65 6.98
CA TYR A 74 1.61 -14.29 6.40
C TYR A 74 2.89 -13.83 7.11
N PRO A 75 3.43 -14.61 8.07
CA PRO A 75 4.67 -14.28 8.77
C PRO A 75 5.85 -13.98 7.82
N THR A 76 5.89 -14.61 6.65
CA THR A 76 6.88 -14.34 5.59
C THR A 76 6.93 -12.86 5.18
N LEU A 77 5.79 -12.14 5.16
CA LEU A 77 5.76 -10.70 4.87
C LEU A 77 6.30 -9.84 6.04
N GLN A 78 6.45 -10.41 7.23
CA GLN A 78 7.01 -9.75 8.41
C GLN A 78 8.50 -10.05 8.54
N ILE A 79 8.86 -11.33 8.58
CA ILE A 79 10.19 -11.82 8.96
C ILE A 79 10.93 -12.57 7.86
N GLY A 80 10.30 -12.84 6.71
CA GLY A 80 10.95 -13.57 5.63
C GLY A 80 12.14 -12.80 5.07
N ASP A 81 13.11 -13.53 4.51
CA ASP A 81 14.29 -12.95 3.89
C ASP A 81 13.87 -12.01 2.76
N TYR A 82 14.50 -10.85 2.71
CA TYR A 82 14.37 -9.91 1.62
C TYR A 82 15.39 -10.25 0.54
N GLN A 83 14.93 -10.38 -0.71
CA GLN A 83 15.83 -10.51 -1.85
C GLN A 83 15.40 -9.54 -2.97
N PRO A 84 16.26 -8.62 -3.41
CA PRO A 84 15.96 -7.80 -4.58
C PRO A 84 15.89 -8.68 -5.83
N VAL A 85 14.98 -8.36 -6.76
CA VAL A 85 14.88 -9.05 -8.04
C VAL A 85 15.65 -8.24 -9.08
N ASN A 86 16.69 -8.85 -9.65
CA ASN A 86 17.47 -8.24 -10.72
C ASN A 86 16.65 -8.20 -12.02
N GLY A 87 16.90 -7.19 -12.86
CA GLY A 87 16.22 -7.02 -14.14
C GLY A 87 14.85 -6.34 -14.06
N ALA A 88 14.44 -5.85 -12.89
CA ALA A 88 13.28 -4.99 -12.79
C ALA A 88 13.53 -3.66 -13.56
N PRO A 89 12.50 -3.09 -14.21
CA PRO A 89 12.61 -1.78 -14.86
C PRO A 89 13.05 -0.68 -13.89
N ASP A 90 13.73 0.37 -14.36
CA ASP A 90 14.32 1.44 -13.53
C ASP A 90 13.34 2.09 -12.55
N HIS A 91 12.08 2.25 -12.94
CA HIS A 91 11.03 2.85 -12.09
C HIS A 91 10.23 1.81 -11.29
N CYS A 92 10.58 0.54 -11.40
CA CYS A 92 9.96 -0.56 -10.67
C CYS A 92 10.87 -1.08 -9.56
N TYR A 93 10.42 -1.00 -8.32
CA TYR A 93 11.08 -1.65 -7.20
C TYR A 93 10.47 -3.03 -6.98
N THR A 94 11.21 -4.07 -7.33
CA THR A 94 10.75 -5.45 -7.25
C THR A 94 11.66 -6.28 -6.36
N TYR A 95 11.06 -7.01 -5.42
CA TYR A 95 11.76 -7.86 -4.46
C TYR A 95 10.88 -9.01 -4.00
N THR A 96 11.49 -10.07 -3.47
CA THR A 96 10.79 -11.16 -2.81
C THR A 96 10.89 -11.05 -1.29
N ARG A 97 9.88 -11.59 -0.63
CA ARG A 97 9.91 -11.97 0.79
C ARG A 97 9.73 -13.47 0.86
N GLN A 98 10.68 -14.19 1.45
CA GLN A 98 10.67 -15.65 1.41
C GLN A 98 11.05 -16.32 2.72
N THR A 99 10.49 -17.51 2.91
CA THR A 99 10.84 -18.48 3.95
C THR A 99 10.98 -19.84 3.27
N LYS A 100 11.26 -20.90 4.04
CA LYS A 100 11.26 -22.27 3.50
C LYS A 100 9.91 -22.70 2.88
N ASN A 101 8.80 -22.11 3.32
CA ASN A 101 7.45 -22.55 2.96
C ASN A 101 6.82 -21.69 1.86
N ASP A 102 6.99 -20.37 1.95
CA ASP A 102 6.30 -19.40 1.11
C ASP A 102 7.27 -18.39 0.50
N ILE A 103 6.96 -17.98 -0.73
CA ILE A 103 7.63 -16.89 -1.46
C ILE A 103 6.55 -15.90 -1.91
N PHE A 104 6.74 -14.63 -1.59
CA PHE A 104 5.92 -13.54 -2.08
C PHE A 104 6.77 -12.62 -2.94
N LEU A 105 6.28 -12.27 -4.12
CA LEU A 105 6.84 -11.22 -4.96
C LEU A 105 6.09 -9.92 -4.65
N ILE A 106 6.84 -8.85 -4.41
CA ILE A 106 6.34 -7.49 -4.27
C ILE A 106 6.94 -6.69 -5.41
N SER A 107 6.11 -5.99 -6.16
CA SER A 107 6.56 -5.13 -7.27
C SER A 107 5.80 -3.81 -7.22
N LEU A 108 6.54 -2.70 -7.20
CA LEU A 108 6.03 -1.34 -7.04
C LEU A 108 6.47 -0.49 -8.22
N ASN A 109 5.53 0.09 -8.96
CA ASN A 109 5.82 1.08 -10.00
C ASN A 109 5.79 2.49 -9.40
N PHE A 110 6.93 3.16 -9.39
CA PHE A 110 7.09 4.54 -8.93
C PHE A 110 6.94 5.58 -10.05
N SER A 111 6.61 5.15 -11.26
CA SER A 111 6.30 6.06 -12.37
C SER A 111 4.80 6.32 -12.49
N ASN A 112 4.47 7.39 -13.21
CA ASN A 112 3.12 7.70 -13.66
C ASN A 112 2.76 7.04 -15.00
N GLN A 113 3.56 6.07 -15.48
CA GLN A 113 3.37 5.35 -16.73
C GLN A 113 3.11 3.87 -16.47
N GLN A 114 2.45 3.19 -17.41
CA GLN A 114 2.36 1.74 -17.36
C GLN A 114 3.73 1.13 -17.66
N THR A 115 4.16 0.17 -16.85
CA THR A 115 5.48 -0.46 -16.99
C THR A 115 5.34 -1.97 -17.10
N LEU A 116 6.01 -2.55 -18.10
CA LEU A 116 6.14 -3.99 -18.26
C LEU A 116 7.22 -4.50 -17.30
N VAL A 117 6.89 -5.49 -16.47
CA VAL A 117 7.83 -6.20 -15.61
C VAL A 117 8.04 -7.58 -16.20
N GLU A 118 9.26 -7.82 -16.70
CA GLU A 118 9.69 -9.12 -17.22
C GLU A 118 10.65 -9.74 -16.19
N LEU A 119 10.14 -10.71 -15.46
CA LEU A 119 10.99 -11.57 -14.67
C LEU A 119 11.09 -12.83 -15.53
N HIS A 120 12.27 -13.38 -15.76
CA HIS A 120 12.37 -14.64 -16.49
C HIS A 120 12.22 -15.92 -15.62
N PRO A 121 11.49 -15.99 -14.48
CA PRO A 121 11.12 -17.28 -13.90
C PRO A 121 9.87 -17.82 -14.61
N SER A 122 9.94 -19.04 -15.14
CA SER A 122 8.80 -19.77 -15.69
C SER A 122 7.80 -20.15 -14.58
N GLN A 123 7.08 -19.17 -14.04
CA GLN A 123 6.24 -19.32 -12.85
C GLN A 123 4.96 -18.49 -12.97
N ARG A 124 3.89 -19.00 -12.34
CA ARG A 124 2.65 -18.26 -12.07
C ARG A 124 2.53 -18.01 -10.59
N GLY A 125 1.95 -16.87 -10.23
CA GLY A 125 1.61 -16.52 -8.86
C GLY A 125 0.15 -16.12 -8.72
N LYS A 126 -0.35 -16.06 -7.49
CA LYS A 126 -1.69 -15.55 -7.18
C LYS A 126 -1.61 -14.12 -6.69
N CYS A 127 -2.29 -13.19 -7.35
CA CYS A 127 -2.44 -11.82 -6.84
C CYS A 127 -3.21 -11.86 -5.51
N LEU A 128 -2.58 -11.34 -4.46
CA LEU A 128 -3.20 -11.22 -3.13
C LEU A 128 -3.78 -9.82 -2.92
N LEU A 129 -3.08 -8.80 -3.41
CA LEU A 129 -3.48 -7.41 -3.27
C LEU A 129 -2.77 -6.55 -4.32
N SER A 130 -3.48 -5.55 -4.83
CA SER A 130 -2.93 -4.43 -5.60
C SER A 130 -3.42 -3.11 -4.98
N THR A 131 -2.67 -2.02 -5.16
CA THR A 131 -3.04 -0.66 -4.73
C THR A 131 -4.47 -0.30 -5.10
N TYR A 132 -4.92 -0.66 -6.30
CA TYR A 132 -6.26 -0.33 -6.81
C TYR A 132 -7.37 -1.26 -6.33
N LEU A 133 -7.04 -2.31 -5.56
CA LEU A 133 -8.00 -3.24 -4.94
C LEU A 133 -8.93 -4.01 -5.90
N ASP A 134 -8.66 -3.98 -7.20
CA ASP A 134 -9.48 -4.55 -8.27
C ASP A 134 -8.87 -5.80 -8.92
N ARG A 135 -7.55 -5.99 -8.84
CA ARG A 135 -6.86 -7.17 -9.38
C ARG A 135 -7.13 -8.43 -8.55
N LYS A 136 -7.48 -9.52 -9.23
CA LYS A 136 -7.72 -10.85 -8.67
C LYS A 136 -7.18 -11.92 -9.62
N GLY A 137 -6.93 -13.11 -9.09
CA GLY A 137 -6.58 -14.29 -9.91
C GLY A 137 -5.08 -14.55 -10.03
N GLU A 138 -4.73 -15.36 -11.02
CA GLU A 138 -3.34 -15.71 -11.32
C GLU A 138 -2.65 -14.59 -12.14
N ILE A 139 -1.36 -14.42 -11.90
CA ILE A 139 -0.45 -13.52 -12.64
C ILE A 139 0.64 -14.39 -13.25
N ASP A 140 0.88 -14.20 -14.54
CA ASP A 140 2.05 -14.76 -15.22
C ASP A 140 3.27 -13.93 -14.81
N LEU A 141 4.27 -14.56 -14.19
CA LEU A 141 5.46 -13.86 -13.72
C LEU A 141 6.51 -13.70 -14.82
N ASN A 142 6.33 -14.33 -16.00
CA ASN A 142 7.20 -14.10 -17.14
C ASN A 142 7.08 -12.67 -17.68
N HIS A 143 5.85 -12.15 -17.70
CA HIS A 143 5.56 -10.79 -18.12
C HIS A 143 4.23 -10.34 -17.49
N PHE A 144 4.24 -9.21 -16.81
CA PHE A 144 3.01 -8.57 -16.35
C PHE A 144 3.16 -7.05 -16.33
N TYR A 145 2.05 -6.35 -16.48
CA TYR A 145 2.05 -4.88 -16.44
C TYR A 145 1.71 -4.37 -15.05
N LEU A 146 2.45 -3.36 -14.60
CA LEU A 146 2.04 -2.48 -13.52
C LEU A 146 1.47 -1.19 -14.09
N ARG A 147 0.30 -0.80 -13.61
CA ARG A 147 -0.29 0.52 -13.89
C ARG A 147 0.55 1.63 -13.24
N PRO A 148 0.34 2.91 -13.62
CA PRO A 148 0.92 4.06 -12.92
C PRO A 148 0.75 3.96 -11.40
N ASN A 149 1.80 4.17 -10.61
CA ASN A 149 1.75 4.14 -9.13
C ASN A 149 1.21 2.82 -8.52
N GLU A 150 1.20 1.72 -9.27
CA GLU A 150 0.68 0.44 -8.78
C GLU A 150 1.73 -0.33 -7.98
N GLY A 151 1.34 -0.79 -6.80
CA GLY A 151 2.02 -1.85 -6.08
C GLY A 151 1.18 -3.12 -6.12
N ILE A 152 1.84 -4.27 -6.29
CA ILE A 152 1.20 -5.59 -6.26
C ILE A 152 1.95 -6.54 -5.33
N ILE A 153 1.21 -7.39 -4.61
CA ILE A 153 1.73 -8.49 -3.79
C ILE A 153 1.19 -9.79 -4.37
N ILE A 154 2.11 -10.68 -4.76
CA ILE A 154 1.82 -11.95 -5.43
C ILE A 154 2.38 -13.09 -4.59
N ALA A 155 1.55 -14.10 -4.27
CA ALA A 155 2.05 -15.37 -3.73
C ALA A 155 2.56 -16.25 -4.88
N CYS A 156 3.85 -16.58 -4.87
CA CYS A 156 4.45 -17.44 -5.88
C CYS A 156 4.14 -18.91 -5.57
N LYS A 157 3.88 -19.73 -6.60
CA LYS A 157 3.77 -21.18 -6.41
C LYS A 157 5.16 -21.75 -6.13
N SER A 158 5.31 -22.50 -5.03
CA SER A 158 6.55 -23.23 -4.77
C SER A 158 6.73 -24.31 -5.84
N ASN A 159 7.83 -24.26 -6.57
CA ASN A 159 8.31 -25.42 -7.33
C ASN A 159 8.81 -26.44 -6.31
N LYS A 160 7.91 -27.24 -5.73
CA LYS A 160 8.33 -28.55 -5.23
C LYS A 160 8.79 -29.31 -6.46
N SER A 161 10.11 -29.37 -6.67
CA SER A 161 10.69 -30.46 -7.45
C SER A 161 10.08 -31.74 -6.91
N LYS A 162 9.45 -32.51 -7.80
CA LYS A 162 9.19 -33.93 -7.53
C LYS A 162 10.56 -34.56 -7.30
N GLY A 163 10.99 -34.60 -6.04
CA GLY A 163 12.13 -35.39 -5.62
C GLY A 163 11.78 -36.84 -5.89
N SER A 164 12.55 -37.42 -6.80
CA SER A 164 12.71 -38.85 -7.02
C SER A 164 12.65 -39.62 -5.70
N SER A 165 11.64 -40.47 -5.58
CA SER A 165 11.65 -41.58 -4.63
C SER A 165 12.57 -42.64 -5.24
N GLU A 166 13.69 -42.90 -4.56
CA GLU A 166 14.44 -44.15 -4.68
C GLU A 166 13.57 -45.36 -4.28
#